data_AF-A0A395GLE9-F1
#
_entry.id   AF-A0A395GLE9-F1
#
_cell.length_a   1.000
_cell.length_b   1.000
_cell.length_c   1.000
_cell.angle_alpha   90.00
_cell.angle_beta   90.00
_cell.angle_gamma   90.00
#
_symmetry.space_group_name_H-M   'P 1'
#
loop_
_entity.id
_entity.type
_entity.pdbx_description
1 polymer ?
#
loop_
_entity_poly.entity_id
_entity_poly.type
_entity_poly.pdbx_seq_one_letter_code
_entity_poly.pdbx_strand_id
1 'polypeptide(L)'
;MSELVRHNSEEMGYWLAAQGGVYDGTGFMRKHPGGDTVMALCSGQDVTESLRAVGHLTHPSTRKQLEMYRIGTLGSPPWASSQVKEVYLAAVDLGQKAAEMENVYRRNYQVLDGKLTGLDEPGVLTAKKARHLLDAKNRLQDEHVPGMAVLLDVLLERLGKLGTVDVRAARADVAGLVAPERTLGTATRYDSYEEAVQTVETDLGRLTEVKEGLARVLETVEEESCSGPSQLQSIADTLRTVARQLVVLAGKSVMI
;
A
#
# COMPACT_ATOMS: atom_id res chain seq x y z
N MET A 1 9.49 1.47 10.56
CA MET A 1 8.51 0.97 9.56
C MET A 1 8.21 2.06 8.54
N SER A 2 7.95 3.29 8.99
CA SER A 2 7.76 4.47 8.13
C SER A 2 8.64 4.49 6.88
N GLU A 3 9.96 4.36 7.04
CA GLU A 3 10.92 4.35 5.94
C GLU A 3 10.75 3.16 5.00
N LEU A 4 10.64 1.93 5.52
CA LEU A 4 10.47 0.75 4.66
C LEU A 4 9.25 0.90 3.75
N VAL A 5 8.09 1.34 4.29
CA VAL A 5 6.87 1.56 3.48
C VAL A 5 7.13 2.50 2.29
N ARG A 6 7.97 3.53 2.45
CA ARG A 6 8.29 4.47 1.37
C ARG A 6 9.15 3.88 0.26
N HIS A 7 9.96 2.86 0.57
CA HIS A 7 10.93 2.26 -0.36
C HIS A 7 10.28 1.13 -1.16
N ASN A 8 9.36 1.51 -2.06
CA ASN A 8 8.60 0.60 -2.93
C ASN A 8 8.62 0.97 -4.43
N SER A 9 9.61 1.77 -4.89
CA SER A 9 9.69 2.26 -6.26
C SER A 9 11.13 2.37 -6.75
N GLU A 10 11.34 2.68 -8.04
CA GLU A 10 12.69 2.87 -8.59
C GLU A 10 13.36 4.13 -8.03
N GLU A 11 12.58 5.18 -7.82
CA GLU A 11 13.04 6.47 -7.31
C GLU A 11 13.47 6.38 -5.83
N MET A 12 12.70 5.61 -5.04
CA MET A 12 12.97 5.45 -3.60
C MET A 12 13.88 4.25 -3.30
N GLY A 13 13.93 3.26 -4.18
CA GLY A 13 14.55 1.95 -3.94
C GLY A 13 13.53 0.88 -3.56
N TYR A 14 13.89 -0.38 -3.77
CA TYR A 14 13.05 -1.56 -3.52
C TYR A 14 13.49 -2.27 -2.25
N TRP A 15 13.02 -1.81 -1.11
CA TRP A 15 13.39 -2.40 0.18
C TRP A 15 12.39 -3.46 0.62
N LEU A 16 12.88 -4.43 1.39
CA LEU A 16 12.11 -5.53 1.95
C LEU A 16 12.53 -5.73 3.41
N ALA A 17 11.59 -6.12 4.27
CA ALA A 17 11.93 -6.65 5.59
C ALA A 17 11.76 -8.17 5.63
N ALA A 18 12.60 -8.85 6.39
CA ALA A 18 12.43 -10.27 6.69
C ALA A 18 13.10 -10.61 8.02
N GLN A 19 12.39 -11.30 8.91
CA GLN A 19 12.87 -11.73 10.24
C GLN A 19 13.51 -10.57 11.04
N GLY A 20 12.94 -9.36 10.92
CA GLY A 20 13.45 -8.14 11.56
C GLY A 20 14.66 -7.49 10.88
N GLY A 21 15.26 -8.11 9.86
CA GLY A 21 16.25 -7.48 8.98
C GLY A 21 15.59 -6.61 7.91
N VAL A 22 16.29 -5.57 7.45
CA VAL A 22 15.89 -4.72 6.31
C VAL A 22 16.93 -4.85 5.21
N TYR A 23 16.47 -5.03 3.98
CA TYR A 23 17.29 -5.37 2.82
C TYR A 23 16.98 -4.44 1.66
N ASP A 24 18.01 -3.89 1.03
CA ASP A 24 17.87 -3.13 -0.22
C ASP A 24 18.03 -4.07 -1.42
N GLY A 25 16.90 -4.43 -2.02
CA GLY A 25 16.83 -5.33 -3.16
C GLY A 25 17.09 -4.65 -4.51
N THR A 26 17.28 -3.33 -4.57
CA THR A 26 17.29 -2.54 -5.82
C THR A 26 18.30 -3.08 -6.84
N GLY A 27 19.54 -3.32 -6.40
CA GLY A 27 20.60 -3.88 -7.25
C GLY A 27 20.45 -5.38 -7.55
N PHE A 28 19.53 -6.06 -6.88
CA PHE A 28 19.25 -7.49 -7.04
C PHE A 28 18.08 -7.79 -7.96
N MET A 29 17.14 -6.86 -8.15
CA MET A 29 15.90 -7.02 -8.93
C MET A 29 16.07 -7.84 -10.22
N ARG A 30 16.98 -7.40 -11.11
CA ARG A 30 17.22 -8.03 -12.42
C ARG A 30 18.01 -9.35 -12.35
N LYS A 31 18.60 -9.67 -11.20
CA LYS A 31 19.36 -10.90 -10.93
C LYS A 31 18.51 -11.94 -10.19
N HIS A 32 17.31 -11.57 -9.74
CA HIS A 32 16.43 -12.45 -8.99
C HIS A 32 15.91 -13.57 -9.90
N PRO A 33 16.14 -14.86 -9.58
CA PRO A 33 15.66 -15.97 -10.41
C PRO A 33 14.15 -16.01 -10.61
N GLY A 34 13.37 -15.48 -9.66
CA GLY A 34 11.91 -15.36 -9.77
C GLY A 34 11.43 -14.13 -10.56
N GLY A 35 12.34 -13.34 -11.11
CA GLY A 35 12.06 -12.09 -11.83
C GLY A 35 11.94 -10.86 -10.93
N ASP A 36 12.03 -9.69 -11.55
CA ASP A 36 11.92 -8.39 -10.88
C ASP A 36 10.50 -8.08 -10.40
N THR A 37 9.48 -8.63 -11.08
CA THR A 37 8.07 -8.31 -10.86
C THR A 37 7.62 -8.72 -9.46
N VAL A 38 7.99 -9.91 -8.99
CA VAL A 38 7.62 -10.36 -7.63
C VAL A 38 8.31 -9.53 -6.55
N MET A 39 9.56 -9.09 -6.78
CA MET A 39 10.24 -8.21 -5.84
C MET A 39 9.60 -6.82 -5.80
N ALA A 40 9.22 -6.27 -6.95
CA ALA A 40 8.53 -4.98 -7.03
C ALA A 40 7.18 -5.03 -6.31
N LEU A 41 6.42 -6.11 -6.49
CA LEU A 41 5.12 -6.30 -5.83
C LEU A 41 5.23 -6.31 -4.31
N CYS A 42 6.29 -6.93 -3.77
CA CYS A 42 6.47 -7.08 -2.33
C CYS A 42 7.28 -5.96 -1.66
N SER A 43 7.80 -5.00 -2.43
CA SER A 43 8.62 -3.92 -1.90
C SER A 43 7.85 -3.01 -0.93
N GLY A 44 8.53 -2.53 0.10
CA GLY A 44 7.94 -1.76 1.19
C GLY A 44 7.18 -2.58 2.24
N GLN A 45 7.33 -3.91 2.24
CA GLN A 45 6.64 -4.82 3.16
C GLN A 45 7.62 -5.74 3.91
N ASP A 46 7.15 -6.31 5.03
CA ASP A 46 7.77 -7.51 5.62
C ASP A 46 7.33 -8.75 4.87
N VAL A 47 8.27 -9.39 4.19
CA VAL A 47 8.07 -10.55 3.33
C VAL A 47 8.50 -11.86 3.99
N THR A 48 8.63 -11.89 5.31
CA THR A 48 9.08 -13.07 6.05
C THR A 48 8.29 -14.32 5.69
N GLU A 49 6.95 -14.22 5.69
CA GLU A 49 6.08 -15.37 5.40
C GLU A 49 6.14 -15.76 3.92
N SER A 50 6.22 -14.79 3.00
CA SER A 50 6.42 -15.05 1.57
C SER A 50 7.72 -15.82 1.32
N LEU A 51 8.85 -15.35 1.88
CA LEU A 51 10.14 -16.02 1.75
C LEU A 51 10.15 -17.40 2.43
N ARG A 52 9.43 -17.57 3.56
CA ARG A 52 9.29 -18.87 4.22
C ARG A 52 8.52 -19.85 3.33
N ALA A 53 7.41 -19.42 2.75
CA ALA A 53 6.54 -20.25 1.92
C ALA A 53 7.26 -20.81 0.68
N VAL A 54 8.19 -20.04 0.10
CA VAL A 54 9.00 -20.48 -1.05
C VAL A 54 10.38 -21.03 -0.65
N GLY A 55 10.60 -21.34 0.63
CA GLY A 55 11.84 -21.97 1.13
C GLY A 55 13.09 -21.08 1.06
N HIS A 56 12.96 -19.78 0.79
CA HIS A 56 14.09 -18.87 0.68
C HIS A 56 14.80 -18.65 2.03
N LEU A 57 14.06 -18.78 3.14
CA LEU A 57 14.63 -18.73 4.49
C LEU A 57 15.22 -20.05 4.98
N THR A 58 15.00 -21.18 4.30
CA THR A 58 15.53 -22.49 4.72
C THR A 58 16.83 -22.83 3.98
N HIS A 59 16.91 -22.53 2.68
CA HIS A 59 18.10 -22.78 1.86
C HIS A 59 19.29 -21.89 2.25
N PRO A 60 20.46 -22.48 2.62
CA PRO A 60 21.63 -21.70 3.08
C PRO A 60 22.19 -20.73 2.04
N SER A 61 22.19 -21.10 0.75
CA SER A 61 22.66 -20.24 -0.34
C SER A 61 21.79 -19.00 -0.51
N THR A 62 20.46 -19.18 -0.51
CA THR A 62 19.50 -18.08 -0.62
C THR A 62 19.57 -17.14 0.58
N ARG A 63 19.68 -17.69 1.81
CA ARG A 63 19.91 -16.88 3.00
C ARG A 63 21.20 -16.08 2.93
N LYS A 64 22.30 -16.70 2.53
CA LYS A 64 23.58 -16.00 2.36
C LYS A 64 23.47 -14.86 1.36
N GLN A 65 22.75 -15.09 0.26
CA GLN A 65 22.50 -14.08 -0.76
C GLN A 65 21.61 -12.95 -0.24
N LEU A 66 20.54 -13.25 0.49
CA LEU A 66 19.68 -12.26 1.15
C LEU A 66 20.51 -11.35 2.08
N GLU A 67 21.35 -11.94 2.94
CA GLU A 67 22.19 -11.17 3.88
C GLU A 67 23.20 -10.24 3.20
N MET A 68 23.61 -10.50 1.94
CA MET A 68 24.48 -9.58 1.19
C MET A 68 23.82 -8.22 0.89
N TYR A 69 22.49 -8.18 0.90
CA TYR A 69 21.70 -6.97 0.61
C TYR A 69 21.17 -6.30 1.88
N ARG A 70 21.56 -6.77 3.07
CA ARG A 70 21.08 -6.22 4.33
C ARG A 70 21.65 -4.83 4.57
N ILE A 71 20.76 -3.88 4.85
CA ILE A 71 21.10 -2.49 5.18
C ILE A 71 20.81 -2.13 6.64
N GLY A 72 20.10 -2.98 7.37
CA GLY A 72 19.84 -2.75 8.79
C GLY A 72 18.85 -3.74 9.42
N THR A 73 18.16 -3.26 10.45
CA THR A 73 17.08 -3.96 11.16
C THR A 73 15.91 -3.02 11.40
N LEU A 74 14.71 -3.57 11.45
CA LEU A 74 13.55 -2.83 11.90
C LEU A 74 13.75 -2.42 13.37
N GLY A 75 13.66 -1.12 13.63
CA GLY A 75 13.63 -0.60 14.98
C GLY A 75 12.37 -1.05 15.72
N SER A 76 12.49 -1.26 17.02
CA SER A 76 11.33 -1.31 17.92
C SER A 76 11.31 -0.01 18.72
N PRO A 77 10.44 0.94 18.37
CA PRO A 77 10.28 2.14 19.17
C PRO A 77 9.98 1.80 20.63
N PRO A 78 10.46 2.61 21.58
CA PRO A 78 10.10 2.48 22.99
C PRO A 78 8.66 2.94 23.18
N TRP A 79 7.73 1.99 23.27
CA TRP A 79 6.31 2.29 23.43
C TRP A 79 6.03 2.89 24.82
N ALA A 80 5.44 4.08 24.87
CA ALA A 80 5.00 4.69 26.13
C ALA A 80 3.89 3.89 26.84
N SER A 81 3.09 3.13 26.08
CA SER A 81 2.03 2.27 26.61
C SER A 81 1.69 1.12 25.66
N SER A 82 0.91 0.14 26.13
CA SER A 82 0.39 -0.93 25.28
C SER A 82 -0.60 -0.40 24.23
N GLN A 83 -1.35 0.66 24.54
CA GLN A 83 -2.29 1.28 23.59
C GLN A 83 -1.55 1.95 22.43
N VAL A 84 -0.42 2.64 22.70
CA VAL A 84 0.43 3.20 21.64
C VAL A 84 0.96 2.09 20.74
N LYS A 85 1.38 0.96 21.33
CA LYS A 85 1.83 -0.21 20.57
C LYS A 85 0.71 -0.77 19.68
N GLU A 86 -0.54 -0.84 20.16
CA GLU A 86 -1.68 -1.28 19.35
C GLU A 86 -1.95 -0.34 18.16
N VAL A 87 -1.86 0.98 18.37
CA VAL A 87 -1.98 1.97 17.28
C VAL A 87 -0.85 1.78 16.26
N TYR A 88 0.39 1.60 16.73
CA TYR A 88 1.53 1.33 15.85
C TYR A 88 1.32 0.08 15.00
N LEU A 89 0.95 -1.05 15.61
CA LEU A 89 0.76 -2.31 14.89
C LEU A 89 -0.36 -2.19 13.84
N ALA A 90 -1.47 -1.54 14.18
CA ALA A 90 -2.53 -1.28 13.20
C ALA A 90 -2.07 -0.37 12.05
N ALA A 91 -1.23 0.63 12.34
CA ALA A 91 -0.64 1.50 11.31
C ALA A 91 0.39 0.74 10.44
N VAL A 92 1.13 -0.22 11.02
CA VAL A 92 2.06 -1.10 10.28
C VAL A 92 1.28 -1.96 9.29
N ASP A 93 0.18 -2.59 9.72
CA ASP A 93 -0.64 -3.44 8.86
C ASP A 93 -1.23 -2.64 7.69
N LEU A 94 -1.80 -1.47 7.97
CA LEU A 94 -2.36 -0.60 6.94
C LEU A 94 -1.29 0.00 6.03
N GLY A 95 -0.15 0.43 6.56
CA GLY A 95 0.96 0.98 5.79
C GLY A 95 1.56 -0.03 4.81
N GLN A 96 1.78 -1.27 5.26
CA GLN A 96 2.22 -2.37 4.38
C GLN A 96 1.18 -2.69 3.31
N LYS A 97 -0.12 -2.69 3.67
CA LYS A 97 -1.18 -2.91 2.68
C LYS A 97 -1.21 -1.79 1.65
N ALA A 98 -1.02 -0.54 2.05
CA ALA A 98 -0.97 0.59 1.12
C ALA A 98 0.21 0.48 0.14
N ALA A 99 1.40 0.09 0.61
CA ALA A 99 2.55 -0.18 -0.27
C ALA A 99 2.24 -1.30 -1.27
N GLU A 100 1.64 -2.41 -0.80
CA GLU A 100 1.19 -3.51 -1.66
C GLU A 100 0.23 -3.03 -2.75
N MET A 101 -0.79 -2.25 -2.37
CA MET A 101 -1.81 -1.77 -3.31
C MET A 101 -1.25 -0.81 -4.35
N GLU A 102 -0.35 0.08 -3.94
CA GLU A 102 0.38 0.94 -4.89
C GLU A 102 1.20 0.09 -5.86
N ASN A 103 1.93 -0.91 -5.38
CA ASN A 103 2.77 -1.78 -6.20
C ASN A 103 1.93 -2.59 -7.22
N VAL A 104 0.84 -3.20 -6.75
CA VAL A 104 -0.11 -3.96 -7.59
C VAL A 104 -0.69 -3.06 -8.67
N TYR A 105 -1.13 -1.86 -8.31
CA TYR A 105 -1.78 -0.95 -9.26
C TYR A 105 -0.79 -0.35 -10.26
N ARG A 106 0.44 -0.03 -9.83
CA ARG A 106 1.54 0.42 -10.71
C ARG A 106 1.84 -0.61 -11.81
N ARG A 107 1.52 -1.89 -11.62
CA ARG A 107 1.70 -2.89 -12.67
C ARG A 107 0.82 -2.66 -13.90
N ASN A 108 -0.25 -1.87 -13.78
CA ASN A 108 -1.08 -1.54 -14.94
C ASN A 108 -0.31 -0.76 -16.03
N TYR A 109 0.78 -0.04 -15.70
CA TYR A 109 1.64 0.56 -16.74
C TYR A 109 2.34 -0.48 -17.63
N GLN A 110 2.70 -1.65 -17.08
CA GLN A 110 3.25 -2.74 -17.91
C GLN A 110 2.22 -3.23 -18.94
N VAL A 111 0.93 -3.13 -18.63
CA VAL A 111 -0.16 -3.49 -19.54
C VAL A 111 -0.27 -2.47 -20.68
N LEU A 112 -0.10 -1.19 -20.36
CA LEU A 112 -0.16 -0.08 -21.30
C LEU A 112 1.06 -0.07 -22.25
N ASP A 113 2.27 -0.08 -21.68
CA ASP A 113 3.54 0.03 -22.43
C ASP A 113 4.07 -1.32 -22.95
N GLY A 114 3.55 -2.43 -22.43
CA GLY A 114 3.98 -3.78 -22.80
C GLY A 114 3.11 -4.43 -23.87
N LYS A 115 3.57 -5.62 -24.29
CA LYS A 115 2.82 -6.53 -25.16
C LYS A 115 2.12 -7.59 -24.33
N LEU A 116 0.78 -7.64 -24.32
CA LEU A 116 0.02 -8.75 -23.74
C LEU A 116 -0.10 -9.94 -24.69
N THR A 117 0.08 -9.68 -25.99
CA THR A 117 0.01 -10.62 -27.12
C THR A 117 1.02 -10.20 -28.18
N GLY A 118 1.32 -11.11 -29.12
CA GLY A 118 2.21 -10.80 -30.25
C GLY A 118 1.70 -9.69 -31.18
N LEU A 119 0.45 -9.25 -31.03
CA LEU A 119 -0.21 -8.23 -31.84
C LEU A 119 -0.26 -6.85 -31.19
N ASP A 120 0.17 -6.72 -29.92
CA ASP A 120 0.10 -5.45 -29.22
C ASP A 120 1.27 -4.54 -29.61
N GLU A 121 0.95 -3.28 -29.87
CA GLU A 121 1.91 -2.17 -29.98
C GLU A 121 1.84 -1.31 -28.70
N PRO A 122 2.98 -0.75 -28.23
CA PRO A 122 2.96 0.28 -27.18
C PRO A 122 2.10 1.47 -27.59
N GLY A 123 1.42 2.12 -26.66
CA GLY A 123 0.57 3.28 -26.98
C GLY A 123 -0.80 2.94 -27.59
N VAL A 124 -1.08 1.67 -27.87
CA VAL A 124 -2.36 1.22 -28.45
C VAL A 124 -3.21 0.53 -27.38
N LEU A 125 -4.44 1.01 -27.19
CA LEU A 125 -5.42 0.38 -26.31
C LEU A 125 -6.21 -0.68 -27.09
N THR A 126 -5.73 -1.92 -27.06
CA THR A 126 -6.48 -3.05 -27.61
C THR A 126 -7.66 -3.41 -26.69
N ALA A 127 -8.70 -4.05 -27.23
CA ALA A 127 -9.85 -4.49 -26.43
C ALA A 127 -9.46 -5.40 -25.24
N LYS A 128 -8.37 -6.17 -25.40
CA LYS A 128 -7.81 -7.00 -24.33
C LYS A 128 -7.15 -6.14 -23.24
N LYS A 129 -6.34 -5.13 -23.59
CA LYS A 129 -5.77 -4.18 -22.63
C LYS A 129 -6.87 -3.42 -21.88
N ALA A 130 -7.87 -2.90 -22.60
CA ALA A 130 -9.01 -2.21 -22.00
C ALA A 130 -9.75 -3.09 -20.98
N ARG A 131 -10.01 -4.37 -21.30
CA ARG A 131 -10.64 -5.30 -20.36
C ARG A 131 -9.76 -5.60 -19.14
N HIS A 132 -8.47 -5.83 -19.33
CA HIS A 132 -7.55 -6.07 -18.21
C HIS A 132 -7.50 -4.89 -17.24
N LEU A 133 -7.44 -3.67 -17.76
CA LEU A 133 -7.44 -2.44 -16.95
C LEU A 133 -8.79 -2.26 -16.24
N LEU A 134 -9.90 -2.55 -16.91
CA LEU A 134 -11.23 -2.49 -16.32
C LEU A 134 -11.35 -3.48 -15.15
N ASP A 135 -10.88 -4.71 -15.34
CA ASP A 135 -10.86 -5.72 -14.29
C ASP A 135 -9.94 -5.31 -13.13
N ALA A 136 -8.81 -4.64 -13.41
CA ALA A 136 -7.93 -4.10 -12.38
C ALA A 136 -8.59 -2.96 -11.59
N LYS A 137 -9.31 -2.06 -12.26
CA LYS A 137 -10.07 -0.98 -11.63
C LYS A 137 -11.20 -1.52 -10.75
N ASN A 138 -11.92 -2.54 -11.23
CA ASN A 138 -12.94 -3.22 -10.44
C ASN A 138 -12.33 -3.89 -9.20
N ARG A 139 -11.22 -4.64 -9.33
CA ARG A 139 -10.52 -5.22 -8.15
C ARG A 139 -10.07 -4.16 -7.16
N LEU A 140 -9.57 -3.02 -7.65
CA LEU A 140 -9.21 -1.90 -6.79
C LEU A 140 -10.42 -1.43 -5.97
N GLN A 141 -11.56 -1.21 -6.63
CA GLN A 141 -12.78 -0.67 -6.01
C GLN A 141 -13.50 -1.68 -5.11
N ASP A 142 -13.59 -2.94 -5.53
CA ASP A 142 -14.46 -3.94 -4.92
C ASP A 142 -13.74 -4.84 -3.91
N GLU A 143 -12.41 -4.93 -3.97
CA GLU A 143 -11.62 -5.82 -3.11
C GLU A 143 -10.58 -5.05 -2.30
N HIS A 144 -9.74 -4.26 -2.97
CA HIS A 144 -8.57 -3.64 -2.36
C HIS A 144 -8.92 -2.45 -1.47
N VAL A 145 -9.76 -1.53 -1.94
CA VAL A 145 -10.22 -0.38 -1.15
C VAL A 145 -11.01 -0.81 0.08
N PRO A 146 -11.97 -1.76 0.01
CA PRO A 146 -12.64 -2.31 1.20
C PRO A 146 -11.66 -2.93 2.19
N GLY A 147 -10.66 -3.68 1.71
CA GLY A 147 -9.60 -4.24 2.56
C GLY A 147 -8.81 -3.18 3.31
N MET A 148 -8.40 -2.10 2.62
CA MET A 148 -7.74 -0.96 3.27
C MET A 148 -8.68 -0.22 4.25
N ALA A 149 -9.96 -0.09 3.92
CA ALA A 149 -10.95 0.55 4.78
C ALA A 149 -11.18 -0.21 6.09
N VAL A 150 -11.17 -1.55 6.06
CA VAL A 150 -11.23 -2.39 7.27
C VAL A 150 -10.03 -2.11 8.18
N LEU A 151 -8.82 -2.11 7.64
CA LEU A 151 -7.60 -1.84 8.40
C LEU A 151 -7.59 -0.41 8.96
N LEU A 152 -8.11 0.56 8.18
CA LEU A 152 -8.26 1.94 8.63
C LEU A 152 -9.29 2.10 9.75
N ASP A 153 -10.44 1.43 9.71
CA ASP A 153 -11.41 1.47 10.81
C ASP A 153 -10.81 0.89 12.10
N VAL A 154 -10.04 -0.20 12.00
CA VAL A 154 -9.30 -0.77 13.14
C VAL A 154 -8.33 0.26 13.71
N LEU A 155 -7.52 0.91 12.86
CA LEU A 155 -6.56 1.94 13.30
C LEU A 155 -7.26 3.13 13.97
N LEU A 156 -8.36 3.63 13.38
CA LEU A 156 -9.17 4.72 13.94
C LEU A 156 -9.79 4.32 15.29
N GLU A 157 -10.26 3.08 15.43
CA GLU A 157 -10.78 2.57 16.70
C GLU A 157 -9.70 2.56 17.79
N ARG A 158 -8.48 2.10 17.47
CA ARG A 158 -7.35 2.12 18.42
C ARG A 158 -6.93 3.53 18.79
N LEU A 159 -6.87 4.44 17.82
CA LEU A 159 -6.54 5.85 18.05
C LEU A 159 -7.57 6.53 18.97
N GLY A 160 -8.87 6.27 18.75
CA GLY A 160 -9.94 6.80 19.59
C GLY A 160 -9.91 6.31 21.04
N LYS A 161 -9.24 5.19 21.33
CA LYS A 161 -9.02 4.70 22.70
C LYS A 161 -7.81 5.36 23.39
N LEU A 162 -6.91 5.99 22.63
CA LEU A 162 -5.65 6.56 23.13
C LEU A 162 -5.81 7.99 23.65
N GLY A 163 -6.85 8.74 23.27
CA GLY A 163 -7.05 10.12 23.71
C GLY A 163 -8.44 10.70 23.39
N THR A 164 -8.62 12.01 23.57
CA THR A 164 -9.88 12.75 23.29
C THR A 164 -10.04 13.16 21.82
N VAL A 165 -9.19 12.64 20.92
CA VAL A 165 -9.23 13.02 19.50
C VAL A 165 -10.48 12.47 18.83
N ASP A 166 -11.20 13.34 18.10
CA ASP A 166 -12.44 12.94 17.45
C ASP A 166 -12.16 12.25 16.11
N VAL A 167 -12.32 10.93 16.10
CA VAL A 167 -12.19 10.10 14.90
C VAL A 167 -13.53 9.82 14.20
N ARG A 168 -14.66 10.31 14.72
CA ARG A 168 -16.00 9.92 14.25
C ARG A 168 -16.24 10.28 12.79
N ALA A 169 -15.76 11.45 12.35
CA ALA A 169 -15.90 11.87 10.96
C ALA A 169 -15.14 10.92 10.01
N ALA A 170 -13.88 10.60 10.32
CA ALA A 170 -13.09 9.67 9.52
C ALA A 170 -13.72 8.26 9.49
N ARG A 171 -14.26 7.79 10.63
CA ARG A 171 -14.97 6.50 10.71
C ARG A 171 -16.26 6.51 9.88
N ALA A 172 -17.00 7.62 9.87
CA ALA A 172 -18.18 7.78 9.03
C ALA A 172 -17.84 7.71 7.54
N ASP A 173 -16.74 8.36 7.11
CA ASP A 173 -16.26 8.33 5.73
C ASP A 173 -15.97 6.89 5.25
N VAL A 174 -15.38 6.04 6.12
CA VAL A 174 -14.98 4.66 5.75
C VAL A 174 -16.06 3.61 5.99
N ALA A 175 -17.08 3.90 6.81
CA ALA A 175 -18.13 2.93 7.15
C ALA A 175 -18.83 2.36 5.90
N GLY A 176 -19.08 3.20 4.90
CA GLY A 176 -19.68 2.79 3.63
C GLY A 176 -18.75 1.99 2.71
N LEU A 177 -17.47 1.81 3.06
CA LEU A 177 -16.48 1.05 2.29
C LEU A 177 -16.21 -0.34 2.87
N VAL A 178 -16.42 -0.54 4.17
CA VAL A 178 -16.14 -1.80 4.89
C VAL A 178 -17.10 -2.93 4.50
N ALA A 179 -18.34 -2.59 4.14
CA ALA A 179 -19.36 -3.52 3.67
C ALA A 179 -19.99 -2.96 2.38
N PRO A 180 -19.29 -3.03 1.24
CA PRO A 180 -19.83 -2.50 0.00
C PRO A 180 -21.04 -3.34 -0.42
N GLU A 181 -22.19 -2.70 -0.67
CA GLU A 181 -23.25 -3.34 -1.44
C GLU A 181 -22.65 -3.75 -2.79
N ARG A 182 -22.69 -5.05 -3.11
CA ARG A 182 -22.18 -5.58 -4.38
C ARG A 182 -22.89 -4.87 -5.53
N THR A 183 -22.24 -3.87 -6.08
CA THR A 183 -22.70 -3.19 -7.28
C THR A 183 -21.90 -3.78 -8.42
N LEU A 184 -22.54 -4.59 -9.26
CA LEU A 184 -21.86 -5.19 -10.42
C LEU A 184 -21.34 -4.08 -11.34
N GLY A 185 -20.02 -3.98 -11.46
CA GLY A 185 -19.31 -3.32 -12.57
C GLY A 185 -19.83 -1.94 -12.94
N THR A 186 -19.58 -0.95 -12.09
CA THR A 186 -19.86 0.48 -12.39
C THR A 186 -18.69 1.19 -13.06
N ALA A 187 -17.52 0.56 -13.19
CA ALA A 187 -16.39 1.18 -13.86
C ALA A 187 -16.70 1.35 -15.36
N THR A 188 -16.61 2.59 -15.82
CA THR A 188 -16.77 2.95 -17.23
C THR A 188 -15.67 2.27 -18.05
N ARG A 189 -16.02 1.75 -19.22
CA ARG A 189 -15.02 1.21 -20.16
C ARG A 189 -14.13 2.36 -20.63
N TYR A 190 -12.85 2.07 -20.83
CA TYR A 190 -11.93 3.01 -21.45
C TYR A 190 -12.21 3.14 -22.95
N ASP A 191 -12.44 4.37 -23.41
CA ASP A 191 -12.73 4.70 -24.80
C ASP A 191 -11.44 5.01 -25.58
N SER A 192 -10.34 5.38 -24.89
CA SER A 192 -9.04 5.68 -25.51
C SER A 192 -7.84 5.29 -24.65
N TYR A 193 -6.66 5.15 -25.27
CA TYR A 193 -5.41 4.91 -24.56
C TYR A 193 -5.06 6.04 -23.59
N GLU A 194 -5.28 7.30 -24.00
CA GLU A 194 -5.01 8.48 -23.17
C GLU A 194 -5.88 8.49 -21.91
N GLU A 195 -7.17 8.20 -22.04
CA GLU A 195 -8.08 8.06 -20.89
C GLU A 195 -7.64 6.94 -19.94
N ALA A 196 -7.20 5.80 -20.49
CA ALA A 196 -6.71 4.68 -19.69
C ALA A 196 -5.44 5.05 -18.92
N VAL A 197 -4.48 5.72 -19.57
CA VAL A 197 -3.26 6.24 -18.93
C VAL A 197 -3.62 7.22 -17.83
N GLN A 198 -4.46 8.22 -18.12
CA GLN A 198 -4.85 9.25 -17.17
C GLN A 198 -5.55 8.65 -15.93
N THR A 199 -6.40 7.64 -16.14
CA THR A 199 -7.06 6.94 -15.03
C THR A 199 -6.06 6.19 -14.16
N VAL A 200 -5.13 5.45 -14.79
CA VAL A 200 -4.09 4.72 -14.07
C VAL A 200 -3.18 5.67 -13.29
N GLU A 201 -2.76 6.79 -13.91
CA GLU A 201 -1.97 7.86 -13.28
C GLU A 201 -2.69 8.47 -12.08
N THR A 202 -3.96 8.83 -12.24
CA THR A 202 -4.75 9.46 -11.19
C THR A 202 -4.92 8.53 -9.99
N ASP A 203 -5.29 7.28 -10.24
CA ASP A 203 -5.48 6.30 -9.17
C ASP A 203 -4.16 5.94 -8.49
N LEU A 204 -3.07 5.78 -9.26
CA LEU A 204 -1.75 5.52 -8.70
C LEU A 204 -1.31 6.68 -7.81
N GLY A 205 -1.45 7.93 -8.25
CA GLY A 205 -1.11 9.11 -7.45
C GLY A 205 -1.87 9.14 -6.11
N ARG A 206 -3.15 8.77 -6.11
CA ARG A 206 -3.94 8.65 -4.87
C ARG A 206 -3.45 7.52 -3.96
N LEU A 207 -3.08 6.37 -4.52
CA LEU A 207 -2.50 5.27 -3.74
C LEU A 207 -1.15 5.68 -3.12
N THR A 208 -0.32 6.42 -3.87
CA THR A 208 0.91 7.02 -3.35
C THR A 208 0.61 7.99 -2.20
N GLU A 209 -0.39 8.88 -2.35
CA GLU A 209 -0.80 9.79 -1.28
C GLU A 209 -1.29 9.07 -0.02
N VAL A 210 -2.06 7.99 -0.18
CA VAL A 210 -2.51 7.11 0.92
C VAL A 210 -1.30 6.51 1.64
N LYS A 211 -0.38 5.90 0.89
CA LYS A 211 0.84 5.29 1.44
C LYS A 211 1.70 6.32 2.17
N GLU A 212 1.95 7.48 1.58
CA GLU A 212 2.75 8.55 2.20
C GLU A 212 2.08 9.13 3.44
N GLY A 213 0.74 9.24 3.46
CA GLY A 213 -0.02 9.59 4.66
C GLY A 213 0.21 8.59 5.80
N LEU A 214 0.17 7.30 5.49
CA LEU A 214 0.40 6.24 6.48
C LEU A 214 1.85 6.16 6.94
N ALA A 215 2.81 6.42 6.06
CA ALA A 215 4.22 6.54 6.43
C ALA A 215 4.45 7.69 7.41
N ARG A 216 3.78 8.85 7.24
CA ARG A 216 3.81 9.96 8.21
C ARG A 216 3.16 9.62 9.55
N VAL A 217 2.06 8.85 9.53
CA VAL A 217 1.45 8.34 10.78
C VAL A 217 2.42 7.43 11.51
N LEU A 218 3.04 6.48 10.81
CA LEU A 218 4.05 5.60 11.39
C LEU A 218 5.22 6.38 11.96
N GLU A 219 5.76 7.34 11.22
CA GLU A 219 6.85 8.22 11.66
C GLU A 219 6.48 8.95 12.96
N THR A 220 5.28 9.53 13.02
CA THR A 220 4.79 10.20 14.23
C THR A 220 4.67 9.24 15.41
N VAL A 221 4.18 8.01 15.19
CA VAL A 221 4.00 7.00 16.26
C VAL A 221 5.32 6.38 16.71
N GLU A 222 6.33 6.36 15.84
CA GLU A 222 7.69 5.88 16.11
C GLU A 222 8.48 6.85 17.01
N GLU A 223 8.05 8.11 17.15
CA GLU A 223 8.63 9.08 18.07
C GLU A 223 8.24 8.85 19.54
N GLU A 224 9.17 9.10 20.47
CA GLU A 224 8.92 8.94 21.92
C GLU A 224 7.76 9.81 22.45
N SER A 225 7.46 10.92 21.78
CA SER A 225 6.47 11.92 22.20
C SER A 225 5.09 11.78 21.52
N CYS A 226 4.84 10.66 20.83
CA CYS A 226 3.68 10.48 19.94
C CYS A 226 2.30 10.57 20.62
N SER A 227 2.25 10.48 21.95
CA SER A 227 1.00 10.53 22.74
C SER A 227 0.53 11.95 23.10
N GLY A 228 1.26 12.99 22.67
CA GLY A 228 0.84 14.38 22.87
C GLY A 228 -0.45 14.74 22.12
N PRO A 229 -1.31 15.63 22.67
CA PRO A 229 -2.59 15.99 22.02
C PRO A 229 -2.44 16.52 20.58
N SER A 230 -1.38 17.29 20.31
CA SER A 230 -1.07 17.80 18.96
C SER A 230 -0.71 16.68 17.98
N GLN A 231 0.08 15.69 18.43
CA GLN A 231 0.49 14.55 17.62
C GLN A 231 -0.71 13.66 17.32
N LEU A 232 -1.55 13.38 18.31
CA LEU A 232 -2.78 12.60 18.13
C LEU A 232 -3.75 13.30 17.16
N GLN A 233 -3.87 14.63 17.24
CA GLN A 233 -4.68 15.41 16.29
C GLN A 233 -4.10 15.33 14.87
N SER A 234 -2.78 15.50 14.72
CA SER A 234 -2.09 15.38 13.42
C SER A 234 -2.28 13.99 12.78
N ILE A 235 -2.20 12.93 13.59
CA ILE A 235 -2.48 11.55 13.14
C ILE A 235 -3.93 11.46 12.67
N ALA A 236 -4.90 11.94 13.46
CA ALA A 236 -6.31 11.88 13.09
C ALA A 236 -6.63 12.65 11.80
N ASP A 237 -6.05 13.84 11.62
CA ASP A 237 -6.22 14.65 10.40
C ASP A 237 -5.63 13.96 9.17
N THR A 238 -4.47 13.31 9.35
CA THR A 238 -3.84 12.50 8.29
C THR A 238 -4.70 11.30 7.93
N LEU A 239 -5.22 10.55 8.92
CA LEU A 239 -6.09 9.41 8.70
C LEU A 239 -7.44 9.80 8.07
N ARG A 240 -7.96 10.99 8.38
CA ARG A 240 -9.14 11.54 7.69
C ARG A 240 -8.84 11.83 6.22
N THR A 241 -7.66 12.33 5.91
CA THR A 241 -7.22 12.52 4.52
C THR A 241 -7.12 11.18 3.78
N VAL A 242 -6.54 10.16 4.43
CA VAL A 242 -6.49 8.80 3.89
C VAL A 242 -7.90 8.25 3.64
N ALA A 243 -8.82 8.39 4.61
CA ALA A 243 -10.22 7.97 4.46
C ALA A 243 -10.87 8.58 3.21
N ARG A 244 -10.70 9.90 3.00
CA ARG A 244 -11.25 10.60 1.84
C ARG A 244 -10.66 10.10 0.52
N GLN A 245 -9.36 9.79 0.47
CA GLN A 245 -8.74 9.21 -0.72
C GLN A 245 -9.30 7.83 -1.03
N LEU A 246 -9.54 6.99 -0.01
CA LEU A 246 -10.20 5.69 -0.19
C LEU A 246 -11.63 5.83 -0.72
N VAL A 247 -12.40 6.81 -0.24
CA VAL A 247 -13.75 7.10 -0.76
C VAL A 247 -13.72 7.44 -2.25
N VAL A 248 -12.77 8.29 -2.68
CA VAL A 248 -12.60 8.65 -4.08
C VAL A 248 -12.15 7.44 -4.92
N LEU A 249 -11.19 6.66 -4.43
CA LEU A 249 -10.72 5.44 -5.10
C LEU A 249 -11.85 4.42 -5.29
N ALA A 250 -12.79 4.33 -4.34
CA ALA A 250 -14.00 3.52 -4.44
C ALA A 250 -15.02 4.02 -5.48
N GLY A 251 -14.78 5.18 -6.13
CA GLY A 251 -15.72 5.79 -7.07
C GLY A 251 -16.93 6.45 -6.38
N LYS A 252 -16.86 6.73 -5.08
CA LYS A 252 -17.92 7.40 -4.32
C LYS A 252 -17.60 8.89 -4.17
N SER A 253 -18.61 9.75 -4.19
CA SER A 253 -18.44 11.17 -3.90
C SER A 253 -18.14 11.36 -2.41
N VAL A 254 -17.17 12.23 -2.09
CA VAL A 254 -16.91 12.65 -0.71
C VAL A 254 -18.08 13.54 -0.25
N MET A 255 -18.78 13.15 0.81
CA MET A 255 -19.78 14.02 1.43
C MET A 255 -19.06 15.22 2.06
N ILE A 256 -19.41 16.43 1.60
CA ILE A 256 -18.85 17.71 2.08
C ILE A 256 -19.45 18.06 3.44
#